data_AF-A0A837JE80-F1
#
_entry.id   AF-A0A837JE80-F1
#
_cell.length_a   1.000
_cell.length_b   1.000
_cell.length_c   1.000
_cell.angle_alpha   90.00
_cell.angle_beta   90.00
_cell.angle_gamma   90.00
#
_symmetry.space_group_name_H-M   'P 1'
#
loop_
_entity.id
_entity.type
_entity.pdbx_description
1 polymer ?
#
loop_
_entity_poly.entity_id
_entity_poly.type
_entity_poly.pdbx_seq_one_letter_code
_entity_poly.pdbx_strand_id
1 'polypeptide(L)'
;MIFNRIKEVREKLGFSRQDEFAKAIDISFRTYQTYEQGQVKVIPHTFIEKLNKQYNVSFEWLLTGNGSMFESERENTNNKSFQEELINNIQKLSAKRQEYYYHRIKADLIEEELN
;
A
#
# COMPACT_ATOMS: atom_id res chain seq x y z
N MET A 1 10.92 16.12 1.37
CA MET A 1 11.58 15.79 2.66
C MET A 1 10.63 14.97 3.51
N ILE A 2 11.12 14.22 4.51
CA ILE A 2 10.31 13.26 5.29
C ILE A 2 9.09 13.89 5.97
N PHE A 3 9.19 15.13 6.47
CA PHE A 3 8.08 15.83 7.12
C PHE A 3 6.89 16.11 6.18
N ASN A 4 7.16 16.42 4.91
CA ASN A 4 6.10 16.57 3.90
C ASN A 4 5.36 15.25 3.69
N ARG A 5 6.10 14.13 3.65
CA ARG A 5 5.50 12.80 3.48
C ARG A 5 4.68 12.37 4.70
N ILE A 6 5.09 12.76 5.92
CA ILE A 6 4.28 12.55 7.13
C ILE A 6 2.96 13.32 7.03
N LYS A 7 3.00 14.57 6.54
CA LYS A 7 1.79 15.35 6.28
C LYS A 7 0.89 14.70 5.23
N GLU A 8 1.47 14.25 4.12
CA GLU A 8 0.73 13.55 3.05
C GLU A 8 0.05 12.28 3.58
N VAL A 9 0.73 11.48 4.40
CA VAL A 9 0.13 10.30 5.04
C VAL A 9 -1.07 10.69 5.90
N ARG A 10 -0.94 11.72 6.75
CA ARG A 10 -2.04 12.21 7.60
C ARG A 10 -3.27 12.59 6.77
N GLU A 11 -3.06 13.38 5.72
CA GLU A 11 -4.13 13.85 4.84
C GLU A 11 -4.76 12.71 4.04
N LYS A 12 -3.95 11.75 3.57
CA LYS A 12 -4.42 10.59 2.81
C LYS A 12 -5.23 9.62 3.67
N LEU A 13 -4.91 9.52 4.96
CA LEU A 13 -5.68 8.77 5.94
C LEU A 13 -6.97 9.50 6.40
N GLY A 14 -7.24 10.69 5.87
CA GLY A 14 -8.48 11.44 6.12
C GLY A 14 -8.44 12.34 7.37
N PHE A 15 -7.30 12.45 8.05
CA PHE A 15 -7.18 13.32 9.22
C PHE A 15 -6.90 14.75 8.79
N SER A 16 -7.90 15.62 8.92
CA SER A 16 -7.73 17.05 8.60
C SER A 16 -6.93 17.78 9.67
N ARG A 17 -6.96 17.30 10.92
CA ARG A 17 -6.31 17.95 12.05
C ARG A 17 -5.16 17.11 12.61
N GLN A 18 -4.09 17.80 13.00
CA GLN A 18 -2.87 17.18 13.55
C GLN A 18 -3.10 16.55 14.93
N ASP A 19 -4.02 17.09 15.74
CA ASP A 19 -4.38 16.56 17.07
C ASP A 19 -5.12 15.22 17.00
N GLU A 20 -6.02 15.06 16.04
CA GLU A 20 -6.72 13.79 15.78
C GLU A 20 -5.73 12.69 15.39
N PHE A 21 -4.82 12.98 14.46
CA PHE A 21 -3.84 12.00 14.01
C PHE A 21 -2.81 11.65 15.10
N ALA A 22 -2.36 12.64 15.88
CA ALA A 22 -1.47 12.41 17.01
C ALA A 22 -2.11 11.48 18.06
N LYS A 23 -3.40 11.70 18.37
CA LYS A 23 -4.17 10.79 19.24
C LYS A 23 -4.29 9.40 18.62
N ALA A 24 -4.58 9.31 17.32
CA ALA A 24 -4.75 8.03 16.64
C ALA A 24 -3.46 7.18 16.63
N ILE A 25 -2.28 7.81 16.54
CA ILE A 25 -0.96 7.15 16.60
C ILE A 25 -0.44 7.00 18.04
N ASP A 26 -1.20 7.49 19.03
CA ASP A 26 -0.81 7.45 20.44
C ASP A 26 0.55 8.16 20.68
N ILE A 27 0.62 9.42 20.25
CA ILE A 27 1.74 10.33 20.55
C ILE A 27 1.22 11.69 20.97
N SER A 28 2.05 12.45 21.70
CA SER A 28 1.65 13.79 22.10
C SER A 28 1.47 14.70 20.88
N PHE A 29 0.43 15.53 20.89
CA PHE A 29 0.18 16.52 19.84
C PHE A 29 1.42 17.40 19.57
N ARG A 30 2.09 17.84 20.64
CA ARG A 30 3.30 18.66 20.55
C ARG A 30 4.43 17.94 19.82
N THR A 31 4.60 16.65 20.10
CA THR A 31 5.61 15.81 19.43
C THR A 31 5.29 15.64 17.96
N TYR A 32 4.03 15.36 17.61
CA TYR A 32 3.63 15.21 16.22
C TYR A 32 3.78 16.52 15.43
N GLN A 33 3.40 17.64 16.04
CA GLN A 33 3.49 18.97 15.43
C GLN A 33 4.93 19.31 15.05
N THR A 34 5.92 19.01 15.89
CA THR A 34 7.33 19.29 15.58
C THR A 34 7.86 18.40 14.44
N TYR A 35 7.31 17.19 14.26
CA TYR A 35 7.62 16.32 13.12
C TYR A 35 7.12 16.92 11.81
N GLU A 36 5.85 17.32 11.74
CA GLU A 36 5.25 17.87 10.51
C GLU A 36 5.84 19.24 10.14
N GLN A 37 6.26 20.03 11.14
CA GLN A 37 6.94 21.31 10.93
C GLN A 37 8.43 21.18 10.55
N GLY A 38 8.98 19.95 10.55
CA GLY A 38 10.39 19.72 10.23
C GLY A 38 11.36 20.31 11.26
N GLN A 39 10.91 20.56 12.50
CA GLN A 39 11.75 21.11 13.57
C GLN A 39 12.67 20.05 14.20
N VAL A 40 12.41 18.76 13.90
CA VAL A 40 13.21 17.65 14.40
C VAL A 40 14.20 17.19 13.32
N LYS A 41 15.47 17.07 13.69
CA LYS A 41 16.56 16.66 12.79
C LYS A 41 16.40 15.22 12.28
N VAL A 42 15.87 14.33 13.12
CA VAL A 42 15.66 12.90 12.80
C VAL A 42 14.34 12.43 13.39
N ILE A 43 13.49 11.85 12.56
CA ILE A 43 12.23 11.24 13.02
C ILE A 43 12.55 9.91 13.73
N PRO A 44 12.04 9.68 14.96
CA PRO A 44 12.31 8.43 15.67
C PRO A 44 11.80 7.21 14.92
N HIS A 45 12.59 6.13 14.94
CA HIS A 45 12.22 4.84 14.35
C HIS A 45 10.89 4.31 14.90
N THR A 46 10.64 4.50 16.20
CA THR A 46 9.40 4.07 16.87
C THR A 46 8.14 4.69 16.28
N PHE A 47 8.20 5.95 15.82
CA PHE A 47 7.08 6.60 15.15
C PHE A 47 6.84 5.99 13.76
N ILE A 48 7.93 5.74 13.03
CA ILE A 48 7.90 5.13 11.70
C ILE A 48 7.33 3.71 11.78
N GLU A 49 7.72 2.92 12.78
CA GLU A 49 7.14 1.60 13.05
C GLU A 49 5.66 1.65 13.39
N LYS A 50 5.21 2.63 14.19
CA LYS A 50 3.78 2.82 14.48
C LYS A 50 2.97 3.07 13.22
N LEU A 51 3.46 3.93 12.33
CA LEU A 51 2.82 4.20 11.03
C LEU A 51 2.71 2.94 10.17
N ASN A 52 3.77 2.14 10.10
CA ASN A 52 3.75 0.90 9.35
C ASN A 52 2.79 -0.14 9.96
N LYS A 53 2.83 -0.35 11.27
CA LYS A 53 1.99 -1.37 11.94
C LYS A 53 0.50 -1.03 11.94
N GLN A 54 0.14 0.24 12.04
CA GLN A 54 -1.25 0.66 12.20
C GLN A 54 -1.92 1.03 10.88
N TYR A 55 -1.16 1.55 9.91
CA TYR A 55 -1.69 2.09 8.66
C TYR A 55 -1.03 1.50 7.41
N ASN A 56 -0.18 0.47 7.55
CA ASN A 56 0.54 -0.18 6.46
C ASN A 56 1.32 0.80 5.57
N VAL A 57 1.83 1.90 6.15
CA VAL A 57 2.65 2.88 5.43
C VAL A 57 4.01 2.26 5.10
N SER A 58 4.47 2.45 3.86
CA SER A 58 5.73 1.91 3.40
C SER A 58 6.95 2.67 3.94
N PHE A 59 7.91 1.94 4.51
CA PHE A 59 9.18 2.51 4.96
C PHE A 59 9.97 3.12 3.82
N GLU A 60 10.04 2.42 2.68
CA GLU A 60 10.78 2.86 1.51
C GLU A 60 10.20 4.17 0.98
N TRP A 61 8.88 4.26 0.82
CA TRP A 61 8.23 5.49 0.39
C TRP A 61 8.42 6.63 1.39
N LEU A 62 8.28 6.36 2.70
CA LEU A 62 8.42 7.39 3.72
C LEU A 62 9.86 7.94 3.80
N LEU A 63 10.89 7.12 3.58
CA LEU A 63 12.29 7.51 3.67
C LEU A 63 12.81 8.09 2.35
N THR A 64 12.52 7.44 1.23
CA THR A 64 13.08 7.78 -0.08
C THR A 64 12.13 8.62 -0.93
N GLY A 65 10.81 8.46 -0.76
CA GLY A 65 9.79 9.00 -1.65
C GLY A 65 9.48 8.12 -2.86
N ASN A 66 10.10 6.94 -2.97
CA ASN A 66 9.93 6.02 -4.09
C ASN A 66 8.95 4.90 -3.75
N GLY A 67 8.26 4.38 -4.77
CA GLY A 67 7.27 3.31 -4.63
C GLY A 67 5.90 3.81 -4.16
N SER A 68 5.06 2.89 -3.68
CA SER A 68 3.71 3.22 -3.19
C SER A 68 3.71 3.65 -1.71
N MET A 69 2.79 4.55 -1.36
CA MET A 69 2.67 5.09 0.00
C MET A 69 2.25 4.01 1.00
N PHE A 70 1.34 3.12 0.59
CA PHE A 70 0.88 1.99 1.39
C PHE A 70 1.39 0.67 0.80
N GLU A 71 1.76 -0.27 1.67
CA GLU A 71 2.17 -1.61 1.25
C GLU A 71 1.02 -2.37 0.56
N SER A 72 -0.23 -2.10 0.92
CA SER A 72 -1.42 -2.67 0.26
C SER A 72 -1.60 -2.21 -1.20
N GLU A 73 -1.13 -1.02 -1.54
CA GLU A 73 -1.12 -0.54 -2.93
C GLU A 73 -0.06 -1.28 -3.75
N ARG A 74 1.02 -1.75 -3.12
CA ARG A 74 2.03 -2.59 -3.81
C ARG A 74 1.48 -3.97 -4.12
N GLU A 75 0.73 -4.58 -3.20
CA GLU A 75 0.07 -5.86 -3.47
C GLU A 75 -0.94 -5.75 -4.61
N ASN A 76 -1.74 -4.68 -4.65
CA ASN A 76 -2.64 -4.41 -5.78
C ASN A 76 -1.88 -4.16 -7.09
N THR A 77 -0.76 -3.44 -7.05
CA THR A 77 0.07 -3.18 -8.23
C THR A 77 0.75 -4.46 -8.74
N ASN A 78 1.27 -5.30 -7.85
CA ASN A 78 1.86 -6.58 -8.16
C ASN A 78 0.83 -7.56 -8.71
N ASN A 79 -0.37 -7.62 -8.13
CA ASN A 79 -1.48 -8.42 -8.63
C ASN A 79 -1.92 -7.96 -10.02
N LYS A 80 -2.00 -6.64 -10.24
CA LYS A 80 -2.28 -6.07 -11.56
C LYS A 80 -1.21 -6.44 -12.58
N SER A 81 0.06 -6.37 -12.20
CA SER A 81 1.19 -6.81 -13.03
C SER A 81 1.12 -8.31 -13.37
N PHE A 82 0.75 -9.16 -12.41
CA PHE A 82 0.59 -10.59 -12.65
C PHE A 82 -0.58 -10.90 -13.58
N GLN A 83 -1.73 -10.24 -13.40
CA GLN A 83 -2.89 -10.38 -14.28
C GLN A 83 -2.55 -9.96 -15.72
N GLU A 84 -1.84 -8.84 -15.89
CA GLU A 84 -1.37 -8.38 -17.19
C GLU A 84 -0.42 -9.39 -17.84
N GLU A 85 0.52 -9.96 -17.06
CA GLU A 85 1.43 -11.00 -17.55
C GLU A 85 0.68 -12.29 -17.96
N LEU A 86 -0.28 -12.74 -17.14
CA LEU A 86 -1.11 -13.91 -17.44
C LEU A 86 -1.88 -13.74 -18.75
N ILE A 87 -2.55 -12.59 -18.93
CA ILE A 87 -3.29 -12.27 -20.16
C ILE A 87 -2.35 -12.30 -21.37
N ASN A 88 -1.19 -11.63 -21.27
CA ASN A 88 -0.19 -11.60 -22.32
C ASN A 88 0.32 -12.99 -22.68
N ASN A 89 0.54 -13.85 -21.69
CA ASN A 89 1.00 -15.22 -21.92
C ASN A 89 -0.08 -16.09 -22.56
N ILE A 90 -1.35 -15.96 -22.16
CA ILE A 90 -2.47 -16.66 -22.80
C ILE A 90 -2.60 -16.25 -24.27
N GLN A 91 -2.50 -14.96 -24.58
CA GLN A 91 -2.60 -14.45 -25.95
C GLN A 91 -1.52 -15.00 -26.89
N LYS A 92 -0.34 -15.35 -26.38
CA LYS A 92 0.75 -15.96 -27.16
C LYS A 92 0.49 -17.43 -27.51
N LEU A 93 -0.48 -18.10 -26.88
CA LEU A 93 -0.82 -19.49 -27.16
C LEU A 93 -1.66 -19.62 -28.44
N SER A 94 -1.69 -20.82 -29.02
CA SER A 94 -2.61 -21.12 -30.13
C SER A 94 -4.07 -21.10 -29.67
N ALA A 95 -5.00 -20.79 -30.57
CA ALA A 95 -6.44 -20.72 -30.27
C ALA A 95 -6.97 -21.97 -29.54
N LYS A 96 -6.55 -23.17 -29.97
CA LYS A 96 -6.94 -24.43 -29.32
C LYS A 96 -6.42 -24.54 -27.88
N ARG A 97 -5.23 -24.02 -27.58
CA ARG A 97 -4.69 -23.98 -26.21
C ARG A 97 -5.38 -22.91 -25.37
N GLN A 98 -5.71 -21.75 -25.95
CA GLN A 98 -6.48 -20.72 -25.25
C GLN A 98 -7.85 -21.26 -24.83
N GLU A 99 -8.56 -21.93 -25.74
CA GLU A 99 -9.85 -22.58 -25.47
C GLU A 99 -9.75 -23.67 -24.39
N TYR A 100 -8.70 -24.50 -24.44
CA TYR A 100 -8.41 -25.48 -23.39
C TYR A 100 -8.30 -24.84 -22.00
N TYR A 101 -7.50 -23.77 -21.88
CA TYR A 101 -7.34 -23.08 -20.60
C TYR A 101 -8.60 -22.35 -20.15
N TYR A 102 -9.40 -21.79 -21.08
CA TYR A 102 -10.70 -21.22 -20.78
C TYR A 102 -11.62 -22.23 -20.09
N HIS A 103 -11.73 -23.45 -20.65
CA HIS A 103 -12.58 -24.48 -20.07
C HIS A 103 -12.06 -24.97 -18.72
N ARG A 104 -10.75 -25.08 -18.54
CA ARG A 104 -10.16 -25.48 -17.26
C ARG A 104 -10.45 -24.45 -16.16
N ILE A 105 -10.19 -23.17 -16.42
CA ILE A 105 -10.49 -22.09 -15.46
C ILE A 105 -11.98 -22.08 -15.13
N LYS A 106 -12.84 -22.27 -16.13
CA LYS A 106 -14.30 -22.31 -15.90
C LYS A 106 -14.72 -23.50 -15.04
N ALA A 107 -14.06 -24.65 -15.16
CA ALA A 107 -14.32 -25.80 -14.30
C ALA A 107 -13.90 -25.50 -12.86
N ASP A 108 -12.69 -24.97 -12.65
CA ASP A 108 -12.17 -24.61 -11.32
C ASP A 108 -13.11 -23.62 -10.60
N LEU A 109 -13.63 -22.60 -11.32
CA LEU A 109 -14.57 -21.63 -10.77
C LEU A 109 -15.89 -22.26 -10.31
N ILE A 110 -16.39 -23.26 -11.04
CA ILE A 110 -17.62 -23.98 -10.68
C ILE A 110 -17.37 -24.87 -9.45
N GLU A 111 -16.19 -25.49 -9.35
CA GLU A 111 -15.83 -26.31 -8.18
C GLU A 111 -15.70 -25.48 -6.90
N GLU A 112 -15.22 -24.23 -6.97
CA GLU A 112 -15.20 -23.31 -5.82
C GLU A 112 -16.60 -22.93 -5.35
N GLU A 113 -17.58 -22.79 -6.24
CA GLU A 113 -18.98 -22.48 -5.88
C GLU A 113 -19.72 -23.67 -5.24
N LEU A 114 -19.23 -24.90 -5.45
CA LEU A 114 -19.82 -26.12 -4.91
C LEU A 114 -19.34 -26.47 -3.49
N ASN A 115 -18.27 -25.82 -3.01
CA ASN A 115 -17.69 -26.01 -1.68
C ASN A 115 -18.13 -24.91 -0.71
#